data_AF-A0A4Y9NN15-F1
#
_entry.id   AF-A0A4Y9NN15-F1
#
_cell.length_a   1.000
_cell.length_b   1.000
_cell.length_c   1.000
_cell.angle_alpha   90.00
_cell.angle_beta   90.00
_cell.angle_gamma   90.00
#
_symmetry.space_group_name_H-M   'P 1'
#
loop_
_entity.id
_entity.type
_entity.pdbx_description
1 polymer ?
#
loop_
_entity_poly.entity_id
_entity_poly.type
_entity_poly.pdbx_seq_one_letter_code
_entity_poly.pdbx_strand_id
1 'polypeptide(L)'
;MAPGGETVVGKGFRFVSQVLASLSLFTASALAADEFRSPSLTALRVDWRAALDQFRTEINSRPRVAEDFAFAPRRSVPRYDPRATPALVQLNAVSSRFFTGITRSPVPVLLPFDAAAYLDGQRSGAPATLALSRYQADFNPVDMFDAGPAGYSATFSLEPGAGDGMPARVFARPVEVQITGSALVYDIADPSGGKGEPVKPLATLYPDLRRFIREGYVRYAFTRFGVAYVVSIQCLDSVAKPRRLACKEAYPVAERFLKALRVAGGQRTRPLTDIASNVLDRPAERSPDFTYRPSGDIIPNTGYRKQGGHPDMMVYAQIRFPLEKAPAFVRSQSYGKRDRSDGPTAYPWRDNFCESRSFEVWQCAGGYGHQGEDIRAADCPPPGEGREPCDPKQRAVVAVRDAIVIRGAKDQAATLQVNSRTEHIRFRYMHMNPHAMNANGVLNGRIVTEGEKIGVISNYLDHPAGTSMHLHFDAQVFTRDGWIWVSPYVTLVSAYERLIRARGREIGPEIAVTAQPVAHALPDDVLKPDLREGSSGEDN
;
A
#
# COMPACT_ATOMS: atom_id res chain seq x y z
N MET A 1 26.03 -18.96 77.24
CA MET A 1 27.48 -19.27 77.26
C MET A 1 27.90 -19.52 75.82
N ALA A 2 28.51 -18.52 75.17
CA ALA A 2 29.48 -18.75 74.09
C ALA A 2 30.87 -18.65 74.76
N PRO A 3 31.95 -19.28 74.24
CA PRO A 3 32.57 -19.00 72.94
C PRO A 3 32.96 -20.31 72.21
N GLY A 4 33.56 -20.41 71.04
CA GLY A 4 34.30 -19.53 70.14
C GLY A 4 35.25 -20.43 69.32
N GLY A 5 35.54 -20.10 68.07
CA GLY A 5 36.44 -20.88 67.23
C GLY A 5 36.45 -20.40 65.79
N GLU A 6 37.12 -19.27 65.56
CA GLU A 6 37.51 -18.77 64.23
C GLU A 6 38.59 -19.66 63.60
N THR A 7 38.50 -19.87 62.28
CA THR A 7 39.68 -20.11 61.44
C THR A 7 39.61 -19.24 60.20
N VAL A 8 40.75 -18.61 59.92
CA VAL A 8 41.03 -17.53 58.99
C VAL A 8 41.36 -18.05 57.58
N VAL A 9 40.70 -17.44 56.58
CA VAL A 9 41.14 -17.03 55.23
C VAL A 9 41.96 -18.00 54.35
N GLY A 10 41.40 -18.33 53.19
CA GLY A 10 42.15 -18.79 52.01
C GLY A 10 41.39 -18.45 50.71
N LYS A 11 41.98 -17.56 49.90
CA LYS A 11 41.45 -16.99 48.66
C LYS A 11 41.20 -18.04 47.57
N GLY A 12 40.09 -17.92 46.86
CA GLY A 12 39.87 -18.59 45.57
C GLY A 12 38.38 -18.66 45.24
N PHE A 13 38.01 -18.39 43.99
CA PHE A 13 36.63 -18.45 43.47
C PHE A 13 35.73 -17.23 43.70
N ARG A 14 36.24 -16.05 43.31
CA ARG A 14 35.40 -14.98 42.73
C ARG A 14 35.95 -14.60 41.37
N PHE A 15 35.79 -15.45 40.36
CA PHE A 15 36.15 -15.11 38.97
C PHE A 15 35.47 -16.00 37.92
N VAL A 16 34.14 -16.22 38.01
CA VAL A 16 33.39 -16.81 36.87
C VAL A 16 32.00 -16.18 36.64
N SER A 17 31.38 -15.46 37.59
CA SER A 17 30.05 -14.87 37.36
C SER A 17 30.00 -13.45 36.74
N GLN A 18 31.11 -12.93 36.19
CA GLN A 18 31.11 -11.63 35.49
C GLN A 18 31.46 -11.69 34.00
N VAL A 19 31.60 -12.89 33.40
CA VAL A 19 31.87 -13.04 31.96
C VAL A 19 30.62 -13.44 31.15
N LEU A 20 29.50 -13.79 31.81
CA LEU A 20 28.24 -14.12 31.13
C LEU A 20 27.19 -12.99 31.15
N ALA A 21 27.58 -11.78 31.60
CA ALA A 21 26.73 -10.58 31.57
C ALA A 21 27.24 -9.50 30.59
N SER A 22 28.15 -9.86 29.68
CA SER A 22 28.76 -8.97 28.69
C SER A 22 28.65 -9.47 27.25
N LEU A 23 27.85 -10.52 27.01
CA LEU A 23 27.60 -11.10 25.67
C LEU A 23 26.14 -10.99 25.21
N SER A 24 25.41 -10.01 25.75
CA SER A 24 24.14 -9.51 25.19
C SER A 24 24.33 -8.14 24.54
N LEU A 25 25.48 -7.92 23.91
CA LEU A 25 25.61 -6.89 22.89
C LEU A 25 24.80 -7.38 21.70
N PHE A 26 23.61 -6.81 21.55
CA PHE A 26 22.89 -6.81 20.29
C PHE A 26 23.90 -6.57 19.18
N THR A 27 24.11 -7.56 18.31
CA THR A 27 24.63 -7.33 16.98
C THR A 27 23.56 -6.58 16.19
N ALA A 28 23.30 -5.33 16.58
CA ALA A 28 22.92 -4.33 15.60
C ALA A 28 24.15 -4.21 14.71
N SER A 29 24.22 -5.05 13.67
CA SER A 29 25.10 -4.78 12.54
C SER A 29 24.81 -3.35 12.13
N ALA A 30 25.77 -2.45 12.34
CA ALA A 30 25.72 -1.12 11.80
C ALA A 30 25.39 -1.28 10.32
N LEU A 31 24.24 -0.74 9.89
CA LEU A 31 23.87 -0.72 8.49
C LEU A 31 25.05 -0.11 7.75
N ALA A 32 25.72 -0.89 6.90
CA ALA A 32 26.73 -0.32 6.04
C ALA A 32 26.04 0.71 5.15
N ALA A 33 26.55 1.94 5.14
CA ALA A 33 26.16 2.92 4.13
C ALA A 33 26.30 2.24 2.75
N ASP A 34 25.26 2.32 1.90
CA ASP A 34 25.04 1.60 0.63
C ASP A 34 24.27 0.25 0.64
N GLU A 35 23.87 -0.33 1.76
CA GLU A 35 23.07 -1.58 1.75
C GLU A 35 21.57 -1.37 1.51
N PHE A 36 21.04 -1.95 0.44
CA PHE A 36 19.59 -2.08 0.21
C PHE A 36 19.08 -3.41 0.76
N ARG A 37 17.90 -3.39 1.39
CA ARG A 37 17.29 -4.58 2.00
C ARG A 37 15.86 -4.80 1.52
N SER A 38 15.46 -6.06 1.43
CA SER A 38 14.04 -6.40 1.27
C SER A 38 13.32 -6.29 2.61
N PRO A 39 12.01 -6.01 2.64
CA PRO A 39 11.23 -6.12 3.87
C PRO A 39 11.16 -7.59 4.33
N SER A 40 10.89 -7.78 5.62
CA SER A 40 10.42 -9.08 6.14
C SER A 40 8.91 -9.22 5.89
N LEU A 41 8.45 -10.44 5.64
CA LEU A 41 7.04 -10.74 5.49
C LEU A 41 6.65 -11.91 6.39
N THR A 42 5.52 -11.76 7.07
CA THR A 42 4.95 -12.80 7.94
C THR A 42 3.87 -13.59 7.19
N ALA A 43 4.01 -14.92 7.20
CA ALA A 43 3.05 -15.87 6.66
C ALA A 43 2.04 -16.33 7.73
N LEU A 44 0.82 -15.84 7.62
CA LEU A 44 -0.28 -16.17 8.52
C LEU A 44 -0.78 -17.60 8.30
N ARG A 45 -1.15 -18.28 9.40
CA ARG A 45 -1.63 -19.66 9.38
C ARG A 45 -3.15 -19.69 9.24
N VAL A 46 -3.60 -20.27 8.13
CA VAL A 46 -5.02 -20.34 7.78
C VAL A 46 -5.73 -21.52 8.48
N ASP A 47 -6.76 -21.21 9.28
CA ASP A 47 -7.64 -22.20 9.90
C ASP A 47 -8.83 -22.55 9.00
N TRP A 48 -8.58 -23.46 8.04
CA TRP A 48 -9.62 -23.99 7.16
C TRP A 48 -10.68 -24.82 7.89
N ARG A 49 -10.43 -25.32 9.11
CA ARG A 49 -11.44 -26.06 9.88
C ARG A 49 -12.53 -25.10 10.35
N ALA A 50 -12.13 -23.99 10.98
CA ALA A 50 -13.05 -22.95 11.41
C ALA A 50 -13.84 -22.35 10.24
N ALA A 51 -13.21 -22.17 9.07
CA ALA A 51 -13.88 -21.70 7.86
C ALA A 51 -14.95 -22.68 7.36
N LEU A 52 -14.65 -23.99 7.36
CA LEU A 52 -15.61 -25.02 6.98
C LEU A 52 -16.78 -25.14 7.97
N ASP A 53 -16.53 -24.98 9.27
CA ASP A 53 -17.58 -25.01 10.30
C ASP A 53 -18.52 -23.81 10.17
N GLN A 54 -17.98 -22.61 9.88
CA GLN A 54 -18.80 -21.45 9.54
C GLN A 54 -19.60 -21.69 8.26
N PHE A 55 -18.97 -22.17 7.18
CA PHE A 55 -19.66 -22.45 5.93
C PHE A 55 -20.80 -23.47 6.10
N ARG A 56 -20.58 -24.53 6.90
CA ARG A 56 -21.63 -25.50 7.25
C ARG A 56 -22.81 -24.82 7.93
N THR A 57 -22.55 -23.91 8.85
CA THR A 57 -23.60 -23.17 9.55
C THR A 57 -24.38 -22.27 8.59
N GLU A 58 -23.70 -21.59 7.68
CA GLU A 58 -24.30 -20.71 6.67
C GLU A 58 -25.19 -21.50 5.69
N ILE A 59 -24.73 -22.63 5.15
CA ILE A 59 -25.51 -23.43 4.20
C ILE A 59 -26.71 -24.11 4.87
N ASN A 60 -26.57 -24.53 6.14
CA ASN A 60 -27.66 -25.16 6.91
C ASN A 60 -28.83 -24.22 7.21
N SER A 61 -28.68 -22.90 6.98
CA SER A 61 -29.81 -21.95 7.02
C SER A 61 -30.89 -22.28 5.96
N ARG A 62 -30.54 -23.04 4.92
CA ARG A 62 -31.42 -23.52 3.86
C ARG A 62 -31.29 -25.05 3.70
N PRO A 63 -32.00 -25.86 4.52
CA PRO A 63 -31.80 -27.32 4.58
C PRO A 63 -31.89 -28.02 3.22
N ARG A 64 -32.80 -27.57 2.34
CA ARG A 64 -32.96 -28.13 0.98
C ARG A 64 -31.66 -28.06 0.17
N VAL A 65 -30.90 -26.98 0.30
CA VAL A 65 -29.63 -26.79 -0.42
C VAL A 65 -28.48 -27.50 0.29
N ALA A 66 -28.52 -27.56 1.63
CA ALA A 66 -27.46 -28.15 2.44
C ALA A 66 -27.17 -29.63 2.08
N GLU A 67 -28.18 -30.38 1.64
CA GLU A 67 -28.06 -31.77 1.18
C GLU A 67 -27.10 -31.95 0.00
N ASP A 68 -26.86 -30.90 -0.80
CA ASP A 68 -25.91 -30.96 -1.91
C ASP A 68 -24.46 -30.93 -1.46
N PHE A 69 -24.18 -30.53 -0.22
CA PHE A 69 -22.83 -30.26 0.25
C PHE A 69 -22.25 -31.39 1.08
N ALA A 70 -21.11 -31.92 0.64
CA ALA A 70 -20.40 -33.00 1.32
C ALA A 70 -19.27 -32.45 2.21
N PHE A 71 -19.54 -32.36 3.51
CA PHE A 71 -18.58 -31.85 4.50
C PHE A 71 -17.62 -32.89 5.08
N ALA A 72 -17.84 -34.18 4.80
CA ALA A 72 -16.93 -35.24 5.24
C ALA A 72 -15.60 -35.14 4.47
N PRO A 73 -14.44 -35.02 5.15
CA PRO A 73 -13.16 -34.91 4.48
C PRO A 73 -12.79 -36.23 3.81
N ARG A 74 -12.27 -36.16 2.58
CA ARG A 74 -11.76 -37.35 1.88
C ARG A 74 -10.33 -37.65 2.35
N ARG A 75 -10.17 -38.70 3.15
CA ARG A 75 -8.87 -39.13 3.70
C ARG A 75 -7.99 -39.88 2.70
N SER A 76 -8.54 -40.31 1.57
CA SER A 76 -7.84 -41.05 0.51
C SER A 76 -6.95 -40.17 -0.39
N VAL A 77 -7.01 -38.85 -0.25
CA VAL A 77 -6.21 -37.90 -1.04
C VAL A 77 -5.32 -37.04 -0.13
N PRO A 78 -4.21 -36.50 -0.65
CA PRO A 78 -3.35 -35.60 0.12
C PRO A 78 -4.11 -34.43 0.74
N ARG A 79 -3.69 -33.97 1.93
CA ARG A 79 -4.36 -32.91 2.71
C ARG A 79 -4.58 -31.59 1.94
N TYR A 80 -3.70 -31.29 0.98
CA TYR A 80 -3.72 -30.07 0.16
C TYR A 80 -4.30 -30.32 -1.25
N ASP A 81 -4.77 -31.53 -1.54
CA ASP A 81 -5.56 -31.80 -2.73
C ASP A 81 -6.95 -31.14 -2.55
N PRO A 82 -7.47 -30.38 -3.52
CA PRO A 82 -8.78 -29.73 -3.41
C PRO A 82 -9.91 -30.71 -3.06
N ARG A 83 -9.81 -31.95 -3.54
CA ARG A 83 -10.79 -33.02 -3.32
C ARG A 83 -10.84 -33.50 -1.87
N ALA A 84 -9.86 -33.15 -1.04
CA ALA A 84 -9.86 -33.45 0.39
C ALA A 84 -11.04 -32.76 1.11
N THR A 85 -11.55 -31.66 0.55
CA THR A 85 -12.66 -30.86 1.09
C THR A 85 -13.76 -30.65 0.04
N PRO A 86 -14.62 -31.66 -0.22
CA PRO A 86 -15.62 -31.59 -1.29
C PRO A 86 -16.57 -30.39 -1.19
N ALA A 87 -17.01 -30.03 0.02
CA ALA A 87 -17.84 -28.85 0.25
C ALA A 87 -17.26 -27.54 -0.32
N LEU A 88 -15.93 -27.34 -0.25
CA LEU A 88 -15.29 -26.16 -0.85
C LEU A 88 -15.24 -26.24 -2.36
N VAL A 89 -15.03 -27.43 -2.93
CA VAL A 89 -15.09 -27.63 -4.39
C VAL A 89 -16.49 -27.28 -4.92
N GLN A 90 -17.53 -27.73 -4.22
CA GLN A 90 -18.93 -27.45 -4.55
C GLN A 90 -19.25 -25.96 -4.41
N LEU A 91 -18.81 -25.31 -3.33
CA LEU A 91 -18.97 -23.87 -3.15
C LEU A 91 -18.27 -23.08 -4.27
N ASN A 92 -17.01 -23.43 -4.56
CA ASN A 92 -16.24 -22.77 -5.62
C ASN A 92 -16.89 -22.95 -7.00
N ALA A 93 -17.56 -24.07 -7.27
CA ALA A 93 -18.29 -24.27 -8.53
C ALA A 93 -19.46 -23.28 -8.69
N VAL A 94 -20.11 -22.91 -7.59
CA VAL A 94 -21.17 -21.89 -7.57
C VAL A 94 -20.54 -20.49 -7.70
N SER A 95 -19.56 -20.19 -6.86
CA SER A 95 -18.97 -18.85 -6.74
C SER A 95 -18.13 -18.42 -7.93
N SER A 96 -17.49 -19.36 -8.64
CA SER A 96 -16.65 -19.05 -9.82
C SER A 96 -17.45 -18.44 -10.98
N ARG A 97 -18.79 -18.51 -10.94
CA ARG A 97 -19.69 -17.84 -11.91
C ARG A 97 -19.67 -16.31 -11.77
N PHE A 98 -19.28 -15.80 -10.61
CA PHE A 98 -19.29 -14.37 -10.28
C PHE A 98 -17.90 -13.87 -9.89
N PHE A 99 -17.08 -14.73 -9.28
CA PHE A 99 -15.76 -14.41 -8.77
C PHE A 99 -14.71 -15.26 -9.50
N THR A 100 -14.35 -14.82 -10.71
CA THR A 100 -13.43 -15.55 -11.58
C THR A 100 -12.10 -15.82 -10.86
N GLY A 101 -11.72 -17.09 -10.76
CA GLY A 101 -10.46 -17.49 -10.13
C GLY A 101 -10.48 -17.54 -8.61
N ILE A 102 -11.65 -17.54 -7.96
CA ILE A 102 -11.79 -17.65 -6.50
C ILE A 102 -11.00 -18.81 -5.87
N THR A 103 -10.80 -19.90 -6.61
CA THR A 103 -9.99 -21.07 -6.21
C THR A 103 -8.50 -20.79 -6.07
N ARG A 104 -7.99 -19.66 -6.60
CA ARG A 104 -6.59 -19.26 -6.46
C ARG A 104 -6.26 -18.69 -5.08
N SER A 105 -7.27 -18.27 -4.32
CA SER A 105 -7.07 -17.74 -2.96
C SER A 105 -6.68 -18.85 -1.99
N PRO A 106 -5.53 -18.76 -1.30
CA PRO A 106 -5.13 -19.70 -0.25
C PRO A 106 -5.85 -19.44 1.08
N VAL A 107 -6.59 -18.34 1.18
CA VAL A 107 -7.38 -17.93 2.36
C VAL A 107 -8.88 -18.09 2.08
N PRO A 108 -9.71 -18.34 3.12
CA PRO A 108 -11.15 -18.29 2.98
C PRO A 108 -11.58 -16.93 2.44
N VAL A 109 -12.28 -16.94 1.31
CA VAL A 109 -12.78 -15.73 0.68
C VAL A 109 -14.05 -15.31 1.40
N LEU A 110 -14.05 -14.10 1.97
CA LEU A 110 -15.16 -13.52 2.68
C LEU A 110 -15.77 -12.42 1.82
N LEU A 111 -17.01 -12.61 1.35
CA LEU A 111 -17.69 -11.65 0.49
C LEU A 111 -19.15 -11.50 0.94
N PRO A 112 -19.82 -10.38 0.63
CA PRO A 112 -21.25 -10.24 0.82
C PRO A 112 -21.96 -11.10 -0.24
N PHE A 113 -21.95 -12.42 -0.10
CA PHE A 113 -22.61 -13.34 -1.03
C PHE A 113 -23.24 -14.51 -0.27
N ASP A 114 -24.57 -14.54 -0.23
CA ASP A 114 -25.33 -15.62 0.41
C ASP A 114 -25.56 -16.77 -0.59
N ALA A 115 -24.61 -17.69 -0.65
CA ALA A 115 -24.68 -18.85 -1.52
C ALA A 115 -25.90 -19.76 -1.22
N ALA A 116 -26.32 -19.84 0.05
CA ALA A 116 -27.46 -20.65 0.45
C ALA A 116 -28.76 -20.08 -0.10
N ALA A 117 -28.98 -18.78 0.09
CA ALA A 117 -30.15 -18.08 -0.44
C ALA A 117 -30.15 -18.06 -1.98
N TYR A 118 -28.99 -17.89 -2.60
CA TYR A 118 -28.85 -17.94 -4.07
C TYR A 118 -29.32 -19.28 -4.63
N LEU A 119 -28.78 -20.39 -4.11
CA LEU A 119 -29.12 -21.74 -4.58
C LEU A 119 -30.57 -22.12 -4.30
N ASP A 120 -31.11 -21.75 -3.13
CA ASP A 120 -32.51 -21.99 -2.78
C ASP A 120 -33.46 -21.23 -3.71
N GLY A 121 -33.09 -19.99 -4.07
CA GLY A 121 -33.80 -19.20 -5.07
C GLY A 121 -33.78 -19.86 -6.45
N GLN A 122 -32.62 -20.34 -6.91
CA GLN A 122 -32.51 -21.06 -8.19
C GLN A 122 -33.40 -22.31 -8.21
N ARG A 123 -33.40 -23.10 -7.12
CA ARG A 123 -34.26 -24.29 -6.99
C ARG A 123 -35.76 -23.96 -6.98
N SER A 124 -36.11 -22.80 -6.45
CA SER A 124 -37.49 -22.31 -6.39
C SER A 124 -37.94 -21.62 -7.68
N GLY A 125 -37.12 -21.65 -8.74
CA GLY A 125 -37.45 -21.04 -10.03
C GLY A 125 -37.41 -19.52 -9.99
N ALA A 126 -36.55 -18.92 -9.16
CA ALA A 126 -36.36 -17.48 -9.13
C ALA A 126 -36.16 -16.94 -10.55
N PRO A 127 -36.89 -15.88 -10.95
CA PRO A 127 -36.80 -15.35 -12.31
C PRO A 127 -35.36 -15.03 -12.70
N ALA A 128 -35.00 -15.26 -13.95
CA ALA A 128 -33.69 -14.84 -14.47
C ALA A 128 -33.45 -13.32 -14.36
N THR A 129 -34.53 -12.54 -14.24
CA THR A 129 -34.51 -11.09 -14.02
C THR A 129 -34.14 -10.70 -12.58
N LEU A 130 -34.08 -11.64 -11.64
CA LEU A 130 -33.72 -11.35 -10.26
C LEU A 130 -32.24 -10.96 -10.19
N ALA A 131 -31.97 -9.73 -9.77
CA ALA A 131 -30.62 -9.19 -9.70
C ALA A 131 -29.75 -9.95 -8.67
N LEU A 132 -28.49 -10.21 -9.04
CA LEU A 132 -27.49 -10.82 -8.14
C LEU A 132 -27.32 -10.02 -6.84
N SER A 133 -27.52 -8.69 -6.89
CA SER A 133 -27.41 -7.80 -5.73
C SER A 133 -28.30 -8.21 -4.56
N ARG A 134 -29.46 -8.83 -4.80
CA ARG A 134 -30.33 -9.36 -3.74
C ARG A 134 -29.64 -10.44 -2.90
N TYR A 135 -28.76 -11.23 -3.53
CA TYR A 135 -27.94 -12.24 -2.86
C TYR A 135 -26.61 -11.67 -2.37
N GLN A 136 -26.37 -10.39 -2.62
CA GLN A 136 -25.18 -9.65 -2.18
C GLN A 136 -25.52 -8.51 -1.22
N ALA A 137 -26.57 -8.66 -0.41
CA ALA A 137 -27.00 -7.66 0.57
C ALA A 137 -27.21 -6.25 -0.03
N ASP A 138 -27.73 -6.21 -1.25
CA ASP A 138 -28.02 -5.03 -2.09
C ASP A 138 -26.80 -4.30 -2.64
N PHE A 139 -25.59 -4.82 -2.41
CA PHE A 139 -24.41 -4.38 -3.14
C PHE A 139 -24.55 -4.79 -4.62
N ASN A 140 -24.08 -3.94 -5.52
CA ASN A 140 -23.98 -4.25 -6.93
C ASN A 140 -23.13 -5.52 -7.15
N PRO A 141 -23.29 -6.20 -8.31
CA PRO A 141 -22.33 -7.19 -8.75
C PRO A 141 -20.89 -6.68 -8.60
N VAL A 142 -19.98 -7.59 -8.27
CA VAL A 142 -18.59 -7.26 -7.96
C VAL A 142 -17.93 -6.44 -9.08
N ASP A 143 -17.36 -5.29 -8.72
CA ASP A 143 -16.73 -4.37 -9.67
C ASP A 143 -15.35 -4.87 -10.10
N MET A 144 -14.65 -5.55 -9.18
CA MET A 144 -13.34 -6.15 -9.36
C MET A 144 -13.18 -7.30 -8.36
N PHE A 145 -12.67 -8.44 -8.82
CA PHE A 145 -12.23 -9.53 -7.96
C PHE A 145 -10.91 -10.08 -8.49
N ASP A 146 -9.90 -10.14 -7.63
CA ASP A 146 -8.63 -10.81 -7.89
C ASP A 146 -8.30 -11.75 -6.76
N ALA A 147 -7.85 -12.96 -7.10
CA ALA A 147 -7.34 -13.94 -6.16
C ALA A 147 -6.05 -14.56 -6.70
N GLY A 148 -5.09 -14.73 -5.81
CA GLY A 148 -3.75 -15.21 -6.11
C GLY A 148 -3.09 -15.83 -4.87
N PRO A 149 -1.83 -16.28 -4.99
CA PRO A 149 -1.22 -17.13 -3.97
C PRO A 149 -0.90 -16.48 -2.62
N ALA A 150 -1.04 -15.15 -2.45
CA ALA A 150 -0.98 -14.50 -1.14
C ALA A 150 -2.37 -14.32 -0.52
N GLY A 151 -3.40 -14.12 -1.34
CA GLY A 151 -4.74 -13.78 -0.87
C GLY A 151 -5.66 -13.31 -1.99
N TYR A 152 -6.61 -12.45 -1.67
CA TYR A 152 -7.54 -11.86 -2.64
C TYR A 152 -7.86 -10.40 -2.31
N SER A 153 -8.30 -9.66 -3.33
CA SER A 153 -8.93 -8.35 -3.21
C SER A 153 -10.25 -8.34 -3.98
N ALA A 154 -11.23 -7.60 -3.46
CA ALA A 154 -12.49 -7.39 -4.15
C ALA A 154 -13.02 -5.98 -3.91
N THR A 155 -13.77 -5.46 -4.88
CA THR A 155 -14.43 -4.16 -4.83
C THR A 155 -15.90 -4.32 -5.15
N PHE A 156 -16.76 -3.67 -4.35
CA PHE A 156 -18.21 -3.63 -4.53
C PHE A 156 -18.69 -2.19 -4.44
N SER A 157 -19.84 -1.91 -5.05
CA SER A 157 -20.49 -0.60 -4.96
C SER A 157 -21.88 -0.74 -4.34
N LEU A 158 -22.26 0.21 -3.49
CA LEU A 158 -23.61 0.34 -2.96
C LEU A 158 -24.26 1.63 -3.46
N GLU A 159 -25.39 1.51 -4.15
CA GLU A 159 -26.13 2.67 -4.64
C GLU A 159 -26.66 3.55 -3.49
N PRO A 160 -26.75 4.88 -3.68
CA PRO A 160 -27.45 5.76 -2.74
C PRO A 160 -28.89 5.30 -2.52
N GLY A 161 -29.30 5.19 -1.25
CA GLY A 161 -30.64 4.71 -0.90
C GLY A 161 -30.85 3.19 -1.01
N ALA A 162 -29.87 2.42 -1.49
CA ALA A 162 -29.97 0.97 -1.48
C ALA A 162 -29.79 0.39 -0.07
N GLY A 163 -30.55 -0.67 0.21
CA GLY A 163 -30.54 -1.44 1.44
C GLY A 163 -31.56 -0.96 2.47
N ASP A 164 -32.44 -1.86 2.88
CA ASP A 164 -33.42 -1.59 3.94
C ASP A 164 -32.73 -1.16 5.23
N GLY A 165 -33.28 -0.12 5.88
CA GLY A 165 -32.77 0.44 7.14
C GLY A 165 -31.49 1.26 7.00
N MET A 166 -31.00 1.53 5.78
CA MET A 166 -29.87 2.43 5.58
C MET A 166 -30.29 3.89 5.79
N PRO A 167 -29.49 4.70 6.51
CA PRO A 167 -29.79 6.12 6.66
C PRO A 167 -29.73 6.82 5.30
N ALA A 168 -30.59 7.83 5.11
CA ALA A 168 -30.50 8.72 3.96
C ALA A 168 -29.11 9.37 3.92
N ARG A 169 -28.50 9.39 2.72
CA ARG A 169 -27.15 9.94 2.51
C ARG A 169 -27.21 11.23 1.72
N VAL A 170 -26.28 12.13 2.02
CA VAL A 170 -26.06 13.33 1.23
C VAL A 170 -25.23 12.97 -0.02
N PHE A 171 -24.27 12.06 0.13
CA PHE A 171 -23.41 11.63 -0.97
C PHE A 171 -24.20 10.95 -2.10
N ALA A 172 -24.04 11.46 -3.32
CA ALA A 172 -24.89 11.13 -4.46
C ALA A 172 -24.33 10.02 -5.38
N ARG A 173 -23.08 9.59 -5.19
CA ARG A 173 -22.49 8.52 -5.99
C ARG A 173 -22.55 7.18 -5.24
N PRO A 174 -22.46 6.05 -5.95
CA PRO A 174 -22.29 4.75 -5.30
C PRO A 174 -21.08 4.77 -4.35
N VAL A 175 -21.25 4.16 -3.19
CA VAL A 175 -20.17 4.01 -2.20
C VAL A 175 -19.39 2.75 -2.53
N GLU A 176 -18.12 2.93 -2.90
CA GLU A 176 -17.21 1.83 -3.16
C GLU A 176 -16.67 1.24 -1.85
N VAL A 177 -16.76 -0.08 -1.71
CA VAL A 177 -16.25 -0.85 -0.59
C VAL A 177 -15.23 -1.85 -1.10
N GLN A 178 -14.02 -1.74 -0.60
CA GLN A 178 -12.92 -2.64 -0.90
C GLN A 178 -12.75 -3.63 0.25
N ILE A 179 -12.48 -4.89 -0.06
CA ILE A 179 -12.04 -5.89 0.92
C ILE A 179 -10.77 -6.57 0.41
N THR A 180 -9.82 -6.81 1.30
CA THR A 180 -8.64 -7.63 1.01
C THR A 180 -8.42 -8.59 2.16
N GLY A 181 -8.22 -9.87 1.82
CA GLY A 181 -7.79 -10.91 2.76
C GLY A 181 -6.44 -11.46 2.31
N SER A 182 -5.46 -11.49 3.21
CA SER A 182 -4.10 -11.94 2.87
C SER A 182 -3.51 -12.85 3.93
N ALA A 183 -2.92 -13.97 3.50
CA ALA A 183 -2.07 -14.82 4.34
C ALA A 183 -0.63 -14.30 4.41
N LEU A 184 -0.28 -13.26 3.67
CA LEU A 184 1.05 -12.66 3.65
C LEU A 184 0.94 -11.18 4.00
N VAL A 185 1.64 -10.74 5.04
CA VAL A 185 1.66 -9.34 5.48
C VAL A 185 3.09 -8.83 5.54
N TYR A 186 3.28 -7.57 5.19
CA TYR A 186 4.59 -6.91 5.28
C TYR A 186 4.83 -6.41 6.70
N ASP A 187 6.03 -6.69 7.21
CA ASP A 187 6.50 -6.22 8.51
C ASP A 187 7.25 -4.90 8.31
N ILE A 188 6.50 -3.80 8.42
CA ILE A 188 7.04 -2.44 8.26
C ILE A 188 7.06 -1.70 9.59
N ALA A 189 8.00 -0.76 9.73
CA ALA A 189 8.07 0.14 10.88
C ALA A 189 6.99 1.22 10.76
N ASP A 190 5.76 0.87 11.15
CA ASP A 190 4.61 1.75 11.08
C ASP A 190 4.25 2.34 12.46
N PRO A 191 4.52 3.64 12.71
CA PRO A 191 4.25 4.28 14.01
C PRO A 191 2.75 4.38 14.33
N SER A 192 1.88 4.20 13.33
CA SER A 192 0.43 4.19 13.49
C SER A 192 -0.18 2.79 13.45
N GLY A 193 0.64 1.76 13.30
CA GLY A 193 0.21 0.36 13.24
C GLY A 193 -0.51 -0.09 14.51
N GLY A 194 -1.55 -0.90 14.34
CA GLY A 194 -2.31 -1.52 15.43
C GLY A 194 -3.28 -0.59 16.17
N LYS A 195 -3.34 0.70 15.83
CA LYS A 195 -4.27 1.66 16.43
C LYS A 195 -5.69 1.52 15.88
N GLY A 196 -6.69 1.98 16.61
CA GLY A 196 -8.08 2.02 16.16
C GLY A 196 -9.09 1.74 17.26
N GLU A 197 -10.35 2.09 17.00
CA GLU A 197 -11.45 1.94 17.94
C GLU A 197 -12.14 0.57 17.78
N PRO A 198 -12.47 -0.13 18.88
CA PRO A 198 -13.26 -1.35 18.80
C PRO A 198 -14.68 -1.06 18.31
N VAL A 199 -15.21 -1.91 17.42
CA VAL A 199 -16.57 -1.77 16.87
C VAL A 199 -17.55 -2.61 17.70
N LYS A 200 -18.01 -2.06 18.83
CA LYS A 200 -18.85 -2.77 19.82
C LYS A 200 -20.03 -3.55 19.22
N PRO A 201 -20.82 -3.02 18.26
CA PRO A 201 -21.95 -3.76 17.68
C PRO A 201 -21.57 -5.03 16.92
N LEU A 202 -20.29 -5.20 16.58
CA LEU A 202 -19.78 -6.34 15.80
C LEU A 202 -18.80 -7.22 16.59
N ALA A 203 -18.54 -6.92 17.86
CA ALA A 203 -17.54 -7.61 18.68
C ALA A 203 -17.82 -9.11 18.84
N THR A 204 -19.09 -9.54 18.81
CA THR A 204 -19.46 -10.98 18.84
C THR A 204 -19.05 -11.71 17.57
N LEU A 205 -19.12 -11.05 16.41
CA LEU A 205 -18.75 -11.63 15.11
C LEU A 205 -17.24 -11.53 14.88
N TYR A 206 -16.65 -10.39 15.25
CA TYR A 206 -15.26 -10.04 15.03
C TYR A 206 -14.67 -9.41 16.32
N PRO A 207 -14.15 -10.24 17.25
CA PRO A 207 -13.69 -9.76 18.56
C PRO A 207 -12.54 -8.75 18.51
N ASP A 208 -11.68 -8.84 17.49
CA ASP A 208 -10.51 -7.96 17.30
C ASP A 208 -10.73 -6.88 16.25
N LEU A 209 -11.98 -6.65 15.83
CA LEU A 209 -12.32 -5.66 14.82
C LEU A 209 -12.04 -4.23 15.30
N ARG A 210 -11.18 -3.55 14.56
CA ARG A 210 -10.81 -2.14 14.78
C ARG A 210 -11.25 -1.28 13.61
N ARG A 211 -11.87 -0.14 13.91
CA ARG A 211 -12.17 0.94 12.97
C ARG A 211 -11.19 2.09 13.16
N PHE A 212 -10.66 2.62 12.07
CA PHE A 212 -9.82 3.82 12.07
C PHE A 212 -9.89 4.54 10.73
N ILE A 213 -9.57 5.83 10.71
CA ILE A 213 -9.44 6.61 9.48
C ILE A 213 -7.95 6.76 9.19
N ARG A 214 -7.56 6.39 7.97
CA ARG A 214 -6.16 6.40 7.54
C ARG A 214 -6.02 6.49 6.02
N GLU A 215 -5.23 7.46 5.57
CA GLU A 215 -4.83 7.67 4.18
C GLU A 215 -6.01 7.96 3.25
N GLY A 216 -7.01 8.69 3.75
CA GLY A 216 -8.25 8.98 3.03
C GLY A 216 -9.24 7.80 2.96
N TYR A 217 -9.12 6.83 3.86
CA TYR A 217 -10.05 5.71 3.97
C TYR A 217 -10.50 5.54 5.42
N VAL A 218 -11.79 5.22 5.62
CA VAL A 218 -12.19 4.49 6.83
C VAL A 218 -11.88 3.02 6.60
N ARG A 219 -11.20 2.40 7.55
CA ARG A 219 -10.79 1.00 7.50
C ARG A 219 -11.31 0.23 8.69
N TYR A 220 -11.65 -1.02 8.44
CA TYR A 220 -12.13 -2.00 9.39
C TYR A 220 -11.22 -3.23 9.27
N ALA A 221 -10.26 -3.33 10.19
CA ALA A 221 -9.27 -4.41 10.21
C ALA A 221 -9.62 -5.45 11.26
N PHE A 222 -9.58 -6.73 10.91
CA PHE A 222 -9.92 -7.84 11.80
C PHE A 222 -9.21 -9.13 11.39
N THR A 223 -9.13 -10.07 12.33
CA THR A 223 -8.64 -11.42 12.08
C THR A 223 -9.82 -12.39 11.97
N ARG A 224 -9.82 -13.22 10.94
CA ARG A 224 -10.75 -14.36 10.83
C ARG A 224 -10.00 -15.57 10.32
N PHE A 225 -10.26 -16.74 10.89
CA PHE A 225 -9.59 -17.99 10.47
C PHE A 225 -8.04 -17.90 10.47
N GLY A 226 -7.46 -17.12 11.40
CA GLY A 226 -6.01 -16.89 11.47
C GLY A 226 -5.43 -15.98 10.39
N VAL A 227 -6.26 -15.33 9.58
CA VAL A 227 -5.89 -14.47 8.43
C VAL A 227 -6.28 -13.03 8.69
N ALA A 228 -5.51 -12.07 8.17
CA ALA A 228 -5.82 -10.65 8.23
C ALA A 228 -6.79 -10.25 7.10
N TYR A 229 -7.88 -9.57 7.48
CA TYR A 229 -8.84 -8.98 6.56
C TYR A 229 -9.00 -7.50 6.85
N VAL A 230 -9.11 -6.71 5.79
CA VAL A 230 -9.37 -5.28 5.90
C VAL A 230 -10.44 -4.87 4.90
N VAL A 231 -11.48 -4.22 5.41
CA VAL A 231 -12.51 -3.54 4.62
C VAL A 231 -12.22 -2.05 4.62
N SER A 232 -12.19 -1.41 3.45
CA SER A 232 -11.82 -0.01 3.28
C SER A 232 -12.85 0.72 2.42
N ILE A 233 -13.21 1.94 2.82
CA ILE A 233 -14.06 2.84 2.03
C ILE A 233 -13.36 4.18 1.94
N GLN A 234 -13.15 4.69 0.71
CA GLN A 234 -12.54 6.00 0.52
C GLN A 234 -13.49 7.09 1.01
N CYS A 235 -13.02 7.95 1.90
CA CYS A 235 -13.83 9.00 2.50
C CYS A 235 -12.95 10.16 2.98
N LEU A 236 -13.58 11.31 3.24
CA LEU A 236 -12.93 12.41 3.93
C LEU A 236 -13.52 12.56 5.33
N ASP A 237 -12.68 12.69 6.35
CA ASP A 237 -13.13 13.00 7.70
C ASP A 237 -13.57 14.47 7.79
N SER A 238 -14.81 14.72 7.39
CA SER A 238 -15.37 16.05 7.24
C SER A 238 -16.89 16.01 7.30
N VAL A 239 -17.51 17.19 7.16
CA VAL A 239 -18.96 17.29 6.99
C VAL A 239 -19.40 16.67 5.66
N ALA A 240 -20.56 15.99 5.69
CA ALA A 240 -21.18 15.36 4.53
C ALA A 240 -21.45 16.37 3.41
N LYS A 241 -21.15 15.98 2.15
CA LYS A 241 -21.41 16.80 0.96
C LYS A 241 -21.84 15.93 -0.23
N PRO A 242 -22.64 16.46 -1.18
CA PRO A 242 -23.17 15.65 -2.29
C PRO A 242 -22.11 14.99 -3.17
N ARG A 243 -20.96 15.65 -3.35
CA ARG A 243 -19.86 15.18 -4.21
C ARG A 243 -18.70 14.57 -3.45
N ARG A 244 -18.78 14.44 -2.12
CA ARG A 244 -17.67 13.98 -1.28
C ARG A 244 -18.19 13.20 -0.08
N LEU A 245 -17.90 11.90 -0.04
CA LEU A 245 -18.35 11.00 1.01
C LEU A 245 -17.64 11.34 2.34
N ALA A 246 -18.43 11.69 3.36
CA ALA A 246 -17.90 11.82 4.71
C ALA A 246 -17.66 10.45 5.34
N CYS A 247 -16.60 10.29 6.13
CA CYS A 247 -16.33 9.00 6.78
C CYS A 247 -17.47 8.54 7.69
N LYS A 248 -18.17 9.47 8.36
CA LYS A 248 -19.38 9.16 9.14
C LYS A 248 -20.53 8.57 8.30
N GLU A 249 -20.69 8.98 7.03
CA GLU A 249 -21.69 8.39 6.11
C GLU A 249 -21.26 6.99 5.63
N ALA A 250 -19.96 6.71 5.60
CA ALA A 250 -19.41 5.42 5.20
C ALA A 250 -19.54 4.34 6.30
N TYR A 251 -19.59 4.71 7.58
CA TYR A 251 -19.70 3.75 8.70
C TYR A 251 -20.86 2.75 8.57
N PRO A 252 -22.12 3.18 8.36
CA PRO A 252 -23.22 2.23 8.22
C PRO A 252 -23.06 1.34 6.99
N VAL A 253 -22.45 1.83 5.91
CA VAL A 253 -22.17 1.02 4.70
C VAL A 253 -21.17 -0.09 5.03
N ALA A 254 -20.06 0.25 5.68
CA ALA A 254 -19.05 -0.72 6.10
C ALA A 254 -19.63 -1.75 7.08
N GLU A 255 -20.44 -1.33 8.05
CA GLU A 255 -21.07 -2.25 9.00
C GLU A 255 -22.09 -3.18 8.32
N ARG A 256 -22.86 -2.70 7.34
CA ARG A 256 -23.71 -3.58 6.52
C ARG A 256 -22.87 -4.61 5.77
N PHE A 257 -21.78 -4.17 5.13
CA PHE A 257 -20.88 -5.04 4.39
C PHE A 257 -20.28 -6.13 5.29
N LEU A 258 -19.77 -5.75 6.47
CA LEU A 258 -19.17 -6.65 7.45
C LEU A 258 -20.17 -7.69 7.99
N LYS A 259 -21.43 -7.32 8.21
CA LYS A 259 -22.51 -8.23 8.63
C LYS A 259 -22.91 -9.20 7.52
N ALA A 260 -22.74 -8.79 6.26
CA ALA A 260 -23.07 -9.59 5.09
C ALA A 260 -21.97 -10.59 4.70
N LEU A 261 -20.76 -10.47 5.26
CA LEU A 261 -19.66 -11.37 4.91
C LEU A 261 -19.99 -12.83 5.24
N ARG A 262 -19.90 -13.68 4.21
CA ARG A 262 -20.05 -15.14 4.27
C ARG A 262 -18.83 -15.81 3.67
N VAL A 263 -18.63 -17.10 3.95
CA VAL A 263 -17.61 -17.89 3.26
C VAL A 263 -18.08 -18.11 1.82
N ALA A 264 -17.46 -17.39 0.89
CA ALA A 264 -17.81 -17.42 -0.53
C ALA A 264 -16.92 -18.38 -1.33
N GLY A 265 -15.78 -18.80 -0.81
CA GLY A 265 -14.92 -19.79 -1.48
C GLY A 265 -13.47 -19.74 -1.02
N GLY A 266 -12.58 -20.03 -1.95
CA GLY A 266 -11.14 -20.18 -1.72
C GLY A 266 -10.74 -21.65 -1.69
N GLN A 267 -9.44 -21.90 -1.63
CA GLN A 267 -8.90 -23.25 -1.70
C GLN A 267 -7.79 -23.47 -0.69
N ARG A 268 -7.82 -24.64 -0.07
CA ARG A 268 -6.74 -25.09 0.78
C ARG A 268 -5.52 -25.40 -0.07
N THR A 269 -4.45 -24.64 0.12
CA THR A 269 -3.17 -24.82 -0.58
C THR A 269 -2.04 -25.06 0.41
N ARG A 270 -0.82 -25.31 -0.10
CA ARG A 270 0.37 -25.43 0.75
C ARG A 270 0.62 -24.10 1.49
N PRO A 271 0.77 -24.12 2.83
CA PRO A 271 1.00 -22.91 3.61
C PRO A 271 2.16 -22.08 3.07
N LEU A 272 2.05 -20.76 3.22
CA LEU A 272 3.18 -19.86 3.02
C LEU A 272 4.20 -20.02 4.17
N THR A 273 5.39 -19.48 3.95
CA THR A 273 6.49 -19.43 4.90
C THR A 273 6.89 -17.99 5.10
N ASP A 274 7.33 -17.65 6.31
CA ASP A 274 7.89 -16.32 6.59
C ASP A 274 9.07 -16.05 5.66
N ILE A 275 9.24 -14.79 5.28
CA ILE A 275 10.31 -14.32 4.43
C ILE A 275 11.14 -13.35 5.25
N ALA A 276 12.39 -13.70 5.51
CA ALA A 276 13.32 -12.82 6.20
C ALA A 276 13.76 -11.67 5.27
N SER A 277 14.00 -10.50 5.86
CA SER A 277 14.73 -9.41 5.21
C SER A 277 16.11 -9.87 4.76
N ASN A 278 16.44 -9.63 3.50
CA ASN A 278 17.74 -9.97 2.91
C ASN A 278 18.39 -8.73 2.31
N VAL A 279 19.73 -8.71 2.28
CA VAL A 279 20.49 -7.72 1.50
C VAL A 279 20.30 -8.03 0.02
N LEU A 280 20.10 -6.99 -0.78
CA LEU A 280 19.84 -7.12 -2.21
C LEU A 280 21.13 -6.98 -3.03
N ASP A 281 21.25 -7.85 -4.03
CA ASP A 281 22.29 -7.73 -5.03
C ASP A 281 22.08 -6.48 -5.89
N ARG A 282 23.16 -5.72 -6.06
CA ARG A 282 23.23 -4.53 -6.90
C ARG A 282 24.29 -4.75 -7.98
N PRO A 283 24.17 -4.13 -9.17
CA PRO A 283 25.21 -4.23 -10.20
C PRO A 283 26.62 -3.97 -9.65
N ALA A 284 27.61 -4.71 -10.16
CA ALA A 284 28.99 -4.59 -9.72
C ALA A 284 29.67 -3.36 -10.33
N GLU A 285 29.41 -3.10 -11.61
CA GLU A 285 29.90 -1.91 -12.33
C GLU A 285 29.27 -0.65 -11.75
N ARG A 286 30.07 0.41 -11.58
CA ARG A 286 29.56 1.72 -11.14
C ARG A 286 29.27 2.60 -12.35
N SER A 287 28.12 3.27 -12.34
CA SER A 287 27.78 4.27 -13.33
C SER A 287 28.69 5.50 -13.15
N PRO A 288 29.23 6.07 -14.24
CA PRO A 288 29.97 7.33 -14.16
C PRO A 288 29.07 8.53 -13.83
N ASP A 289 27.78 8.46 -14.22
CA ASP A 289 26.87 9.61 -14.20
C ASP A 289 25.77 9.49 -13.13
N PHE A 290 25.24 8.28 -12.93
CA PHE A 290 24.06 8.11 -12.07
C PHE A 290 24.41 8.35 -10.60
N THR A 291 23.90 9.46 -10.08
CA THR A 291 24.01 9.82 -8.67
C THR A 291 22.63 10.08 -8.09
N TYR A 292 22.48 9.84 -6.79
CA TYR A 292 21.22 10.03 -6.07
C TYR A 292 21.51 10.44 -4.63
N ARG A 293 20.56 11.14 -3.99
CA ARG A 293 20.62 11.48 -2.56
C ARG A 293 19.99 10.37 -1.71
N PRO A 294 20.32 10.24 -0.40
CA PRO A 294 19.78 9.19 0.45
C PRO A 294 18.26 9.30 0.59
N SER A 295 17.61 8.16 0.89
CA SER A 295 16.18 8.12 1.22
C SER A 295 15.84 9.06 2.37
N GLY A 296 14.74 9.80 2.26
CA GLY A 296 14.31 10.82 3.21
C GLY A 296 15.03 12.17 3.09
N ASP A 297 16.07 12.32 2.25
CA ASP A 297 16.71 13.62 1.97
C ASP A 297 15.91 14.42 0.93
N ILE A 298 14.70 14.83 1.32
CA ILE A 298 13.88 15.77 0.55
C ILE A 298 14.50 17.17 0.54
N ILE A 299 14.05 18.03 -0.37
CA ILE A 299 14.49 19.43 -0.43
C ILE A 299 14.26 20.09 0.94
N PRO A 300 15.24 20.82 1.54
CA PRO A 300 15.10 21.35 2.89
C PRO A 300 13.85 22.23 3.07
N ASN A 301 13.16 22.06 4.20
CA ASN A 301 11.93 22.79 4.55
C ASN A 301 10.75 22.59 3.60
N THR A 302 10.74 21.51 2.80
CA THR A 302 9.62 21.20 1.90
C THR A 302 8.65 20.17 2.43
N GLY A 303 9.01 19.39 3.46
CA GLY A 303 8.08 18.46 4.11
C GLY A 303 6.93 19.17 4.81
N TYR A 304 5.84 18.44 5.06
CA TYR A 304 4.67 19.00 5.74
C TYR A 304 5.05 19.61 7.09
N ARG A 305 4.60 20.84 7.36
CA ARG A 305 5.01 21.64 8.53
C ARG A 305 6.54 21.73 8.71
N LYS A 306 7.28 21.77 7.59
CA LYS A 306 8.75 21.83 7.53
C LYS A 306 9.47 20.64 8.17
N GLN A 307 8.79 19.51 8.35
CA GLN A 307 9.44 18.28 8.80
C GLN A 307 10.37 17.72 7.71
N GLY A 308 11.29 16.84 8.11
CA GLY A 308 12.14 16.09 7.17
C GLY A 308 11.36 15.03 6.39
N GLY A 309 12.04 14.37 5.45
CA GLY A 309 11.49 13.21 4.76
C GLY A 309 11.42 11.97 5.66
N HIS A 310 11.07 10.84 5.06
CA HIS A 310 11.02 9.54 5.74
C HIS A 310 12.18 8.65 5.26
N PRO A 311 13.26 8.49 6.04
CA PRO A 311 14.34 7.59 5.67
C PRO A 311 13.85 6.15 5.64
N ASP A 312 13.83 5.56 4.45
CA ASP A 312 13.44 4.17 4.23
C ASP A 312 14.40 3.51 3.22
N MET A 313 15.18 2.54 3.70
CA MET A 313 16.17 1.81 2.89
C MET A 313 15.60 0.51 2.29
N MET A 314 14.29 0.30 2.40
CA MET A 314 13.64 -0.92 1.92
C MET A 314 13.37 -0.86 0.42
N VAL A 315 13.74 -1.93 -0.27
CA VAL A 315 13.26 -2.26 -1.62
C VAL A 315 12.08 -3.20 -1.44
N TYR A 316 10.87 -2.68 -1.57
CA TYR A 316 9.64 -3.42 -1.29
C TYR A 316 9.32 -4.51 -2.31
N ALA A 317 9.85 -4.37 -3.53
CA ALA A 317 9.75 -5.39 -4.57
C ALA A 317 10.89 -5.26 -5.58
N GLN A 318 11.29 -6.37 -6.18
CA GLN A 318 12.11 -6.33 -7.38
C GLN A 318 11.22 -5.98 -8.57
N ILE A 319 11.37 -4.77 -9.11
CA ILE A 319 10.55 -4.29 -10.23
C ILE A 319 11.38 -3.95 -11.46
N ARG A 320 10.73 -3.95 -12.63
CA ARG A 320 11.14 -3.16 -13.79
C ARG A 320 10.91 -1.68 -13.52
N PHE A 321 11.84 -0.82 -13.89
CA PHE A 321 11.67 0.63 -13.76
C PHE A 321 10.44 1.10 -14.57
N PRO A 322 9.59 2.03 -14.08
CA PRO A 322 8.30 2.33 -14.68
C PRO A 322 8.35 3.11 -16.01
N LEU A 323 9.51 3.65 -16.39
CA LEU A 323 9.74 4.21 -17.74
C LEU A 323 10.49 3.21 -18.62
N GLU A 324 10.09 3.14 -19.89
CA GLU A 324 10.66 2.20 -20.86
C GLU A 324 12.16 2.46 -21.10
N LYS A 325 12.56 3.71 -21.30
CA LYS A 325 13.94 4.09 -21.65
C LYS A 325 14.58 4.99 -20.58
N ALA A 326 15.86 4.75 -20.30
CA ALA A 326 16.74 5.70 -19.63
C ALA A 326 17.21 6.79 -20.64
N PRO A 327 17.63 7.99 -20.19
CA PRO A 327 17.67 8.45 -18.81
C PRO A 327 16.29 8.83 -18.23
N ALA A 328 16.17 8.74 -16.91
CA ALA A 328 15.01 9.18 -16.14
C ALA A 328 15.46 9.96 -14.90
N PHE A 329 14.56 10.77 -14.34
CA PHE A 329 14.86 11.71 -13.26
C PHE A 329 13.78 11.69 -12.19
N VAL A 330 14.13 11.22 -10.99
CA VAL A 330 13.26 11.25 -9.80
C VAL A 330 13.51 12.54 -9.03
N ARG A 331 12.55 13.46 -9.07
CA ARG A 331 12.71 14.84 -8.60
C ARG A 331 11.36 15.48 -8.28
N SER A 332 11.38 16.37 -7.28
CA SER A 332 10.22 17.17 -6.90
C SER A 332 9.54 17.88 -8.07
N GLN A 333 8.24 17.62 -8.26
CA GLN A 333 7.42 18.41 -9.16
C GLN A 333 7.12 19.82 -8.60
N SER A 334 6.91 19.95 -7.29
CA SER A 334 6.41 21.19 -6.67
C SER A 334 7.51 22.14 -6.20
N TYR A 335 8.67 21.62 -5.81
CA TYR A 335 9.75 22.38 -5.19
C TYR A 335 11.03 22.39 -6.01
N GLY A 336 11.03 21.88 -7.25
CA GLY A 336 12.21 21.82 -8.10
C GLY A 336 12.96 23.15 -8.27
N LYS A 337 12.27 24.31 -8.21
CA LYS A 337 12.93 25.65 -8.24
C LYS A 337 13.80 25.96 -7.02
N ARG A 338 13.59 25.26 -5.91
CA ARG A 338 14.37 25.39 -4.66
C ARG A 338 15.55 24.42 -4.62
N ASP A 339 15.57 23.46 -5.53
CA ASP A 339 16.69 22.54 -5.66
C ASP A 339 17.86 23.26 -6.33
N ARG A 340 19.07 23.08 -5.79
CA ARG A 340 20.28 23.81 -6.23
C ARG A 340 21.00 23.14 -7.41
N SER A 341 20.38 22.13 -8.02
CA SER A 341 20.95 21.36 -9.13
C SER A 341 20.61 21.93 -10.51
N ASP A 342 21.32 21.45 -11.54
CA ASP A 342 21.32 21.92 -12.94
C ASP A 342 20.02 21.66 -13.75
N GLY A 343 18.84 21.78 -13.11
CA GLY A 343 17.53 21.67 -13.77
C GLY A 343 16.73 20.39 -13.44
N PRO A 344 15.53 20.24 -14.02
CA PRO A 344 14.58 19.17 -13.70
C PRO A 344 14.95 17.79 -14.27
N THR A 345 15.94 17.74 -15.16
CA THR A 345 16.40 16.54 -15.89
C THR A 345 17.90 16.32 -15.64
N ALA A 346 18.32 16.46 -14.38
CA ALA A 346 19.71 16.32 -13.96
C ALA A 346 19.89 15.33 -12.80
N TYR A 347 21.11 14.82 -12.63
CA TYR A 347 21.54 14.15 -11.41
C TYR A 347 22.09 15.16 -10.38
N PRO A 348 22.08 14.87 -9.07
CA PRO A 348 21.58 13.65 -8.44
C PRO A 348 20.04 13.56 -8.46
N TRP A 349 19.50 12.34 -8.41
CA TRP A 349 18.10 12.13 -8.02
C TRP A 349 17.87 12.56 -6.58
N ARG A 350 16.64 12.94 -6.27
CA ARG A 350 16.24 13.32 -4.93
C ARG A 350 14.85 12.81 -4.59
N ASP A 351 14.77 12.18 -3.43
CA ASP A 351 13.52 11.74 -2.81
C ASP A 351 12.55 12.92 -2.73
N ASN A 352 11.30 12.69 -3.11
CA ASN A 352 10.22 13.66 -2.93
C ASN A 352 9.00 13.05 -2.20
N PHE A 353 9.09 11.82 -1.70
CA PHE A 353 8.17 11.26 -0.73
C PHE A 353 8.16 12.13 0.54
N CYS A 354 7.00 12.33 1.15
CA CYS A 354 6.81 13.25 2.29
C CYS A 354 6.97 14.76 2.03
N GLU A 355 7.24 15.19 0.80
CA GLU A 355 7.12 16.61 0.46
C GLU A 355 5.69 17.11 0.74
N SER A 356 5.57 18.37 1.16
CA SER A 356 4.30 18.91 1.63
C SER A 356 3.25 18.84 0.53
N ARG A 357 2.19 18.10 0.83
CA ARG A 357 0.93 18.00 0.09
C ARG A 357 -0.21 17.89 1.10
N SER A 358 -1.44 18.06 0.63
CA SER A 358 -2.65 17.87 1.43
C SER A 358 -3.12 16.42 1.45
N PHE A 359 -2.23 15.45 1.24
CA PHE A 359 -2.55 14.02 1.25
C PHE A 359 -2.03 13.38 2.53
N GLU A 360 -2.85 12.52 3.13
CA GLU A 360 -2.45 11.72 4.27
C GLU A 360 -1.44 10.65 3.83
N VAL A 361 -0.29 10.63 4.50
CA VAL A 361 0.81 9.66 4.33
C VAL A 361 1.38 9.41 5.71
N TRP A 362 0.94 8.34 6.37
CA TRP A 362 1.20 8.15 7.79
C TRP A 362 2.62 7.69 8.12
N GLN A 363 3.40 7.30 7.10
CA GLN A 363 4.85 7.12 7.25
C GLN A 363 5.60 8.45 7.40
N CYS A 364 5.05 9.54 6.88
CA CYS A 364 5.67 10.85 6.95
C CYS A 364 5.51 11.48 8.33
N ALA A 365 6.53 12.22 8.74
CA ALA A 365 6.45 13.03 9.94
C ALA A 365 5.27 14.02 9.84
N GLY A 366 4.35 13.96 10.81
CA GLY A 366 3.12 14.77 10.81
C GLY A 366 1.94 14.16 10.04
N GLY A 367 2.10 12.99 9.42
CA GLY A 367 1.02 12.20 8.82
C GLY A 367 0.51 12.69 7.45
N TYR A 368 1.15 13.70 6.87
CA TYR A 368 0.82 14.25 5.56
C TYR A 368 2.07 14.38 4.71
N GLY A 369 1.91 14.24 3.40
CA GLY A 369 3.01 14.37 2.46
C GLY A 369 2.66 13.89 1.07
N HIS A 370 3.69 13.80 0.23
CA HIS A 370 3.63 13.24 -1.10
C HIS A 370 3.61 11.70 -1.02
N GLN A 371 2.65 11.05 -1.68
CA GLN A 371 2.33 9.61 -1.55
C GLN A 371 3.26 8.66 -2.32
N GLY A 372 4.23 9.19 -3.06
CA GLY A 372 5.14 8.44 -3.90
C GLY A 372 6.19 9.36 -4.50
N GLU A 373 6.60 9.04 -5.73
CA GLU A 373 7.72 9.69 -6.41
C GLU A 373 7.31 10.26 -7.77
N ASP A 374 7.75 11.49 -8.02
CA ASP A 374 7.62 12.14 -9.33
C ASP A 374 8.80 11.78 -10.24
N ILE A 375 8.50 11.21 -11.42
CA ILE A 375 9.49 10.70 -12.38
C ILE A 375 9.33 11.44 -13.71
N ARG A 376 10.42 12.03 -14.19
CA ARG A 376 10.52 12.67 -15.51
C ARG A 376 11.37 11.82 -16.46
N ALA A 377 10.99 11.80 -17.73
CA ALA A 377 11.88 11.33 -18.77
C ALA A 377 12.92 12.41 -19.10
N ALA A 378 14.05 12.00 -19.68
CA ALA A 378 14.98 12.94 -20.28
C ALA A 378 14.33 13.77 -21.39
N ASP A 379 14.83 15.00 -21.53
CA ASP A 379 14.48 15.87 -22.64
C ASP A 379 14.88 15.23 -23.97
N CYS A 380 14.05 15.47 -24.99
CA CYS A 380 14.35 14.96 -26.32
C CYS A 380 15.48 15.78 -26.95
N PRO A 381 16.46 15.11 -27.59
CA PRO A 381 17.57 15.81 -28.22
C PRO A 381 17.05 16.74 -29.33
N PRO A 382 17.69 17.91 -29.53
CA PRO A 382 17.43 18.75 -30.69
C PRO A 382 17.61 17.96 -32.01
N PRO A 383 16.85 18.29 -33.08
CA PRO A 383 17.07 17.68 -34.38
C PRO A 383 18.51 17.86 -34.85
N GLY A 384 19.21 16.76 -35.16
CA GLY A 384 20.57 16.78 -35.72
C GLY A 384 21.69 16.45 -34.73
N GLU A 385 21.41 16.32 -33.43
CA GLU A 385 22.33 15.62 -32.52
C GLU A 385 22.21 14.12 -32.78
N GLY A 386 23.32 13.37 -32.86
CA GLY A 386 23.38 11.94 -33.21
C GLY A 386 22.69 10.96 -32.23
N ARG A 387 21.72 11.42 -31.46
CA ARG A 387 20.82 10.63 -30.61
C ARG A 387 19.50 10.40 -31.32
N GLU A 388 18.83 9.28 -31.02
CA GLU A 388 17.54 8.93 -31.60
C GLU A 388 16.50 10.05 -31.32
N PRO A 389 15.87 10.64 -32.35
CA PRO A 389 14.80 11.61 -32.16
C PRO A 389 13.68 11.03 -31.29
N CYS A 390 13.13 11.82 -30.37
CA CYS A 390 11.97 11.40 -29.59
C CYS A 390 10.91 12.49 -29.48
N ASP A 391 9.66 12.06 -29.23
CA ASP A 391 8.56 12.95 -28.88
C ASP A 391 8.40 12.96 -27.35
N PRO A 392 8.56 14.13 -26.68
CA PRO A 392 8.39 14.25 -25.23
C PRO A 392 6.98 13.88 -24.75
N LYS A 393 5.96 13.89 -25.63
CA LYS A 393 4.59 13.48 -25.34
C LYS A 393 4.33 11.98 -25.52
N GLN A 394 5.30 11.22 -26.04
CA GLN A 394 5.16 9.79 -26.32
C GLN A 394 6.08 8.92 -25.47
N ARG A 395 6.62 9.47 -24.38
CA ARG A 395 7.51 8.75 -23.45
C ARG A 395 6.73 7.63 -22.75
N ALA A 396 7.03 6.38 -23.09
CA ALA A 396 6.26 5.23 -22.65
C ALA A 396 6.41 4.95 -21.14
N VAL A 397 5.28 4.65 -20.52
CA VAL A 397 5.15 4.12 -19.15
C VAL A 397 4.79 2.65 -19.25
N VAL A 398 5.51 1.81 -18.50
CA VAL A 398 5.40 0.36 -18.57
C VAL A 398 4.97 -0.25 -17.24
N ALA A 399 4.32 -1.40 -17.30
CA ALA A 399 4.01 -2.23 -16.14
C ALA A 399 5.31 -2.66 -15.47
N VAL A 400 5.41 -2.42 -14.16
CA VAL A 400 6.63 -2.69 -13.38
C VAL A 400 6.78 -4.16 -13.02
N ARG A 401 5.70 -4.95 -13.15
CA ARG A 401 5.57 -6.37 -12.84
C ARG A 401 4.42 -6.98 -13.61
N ASP A 402 4.42 -8.31 -13.71
CA ASP A 402 3.21 -9.10 -13.99
C ASP A 402 2.17 -8.80 -12.90
N ALA A 403 1.00 -8.31 -13.30
CA ALA A 403 0.00 -7.81 -12.36
C ALA A 403 -1.39 -7.79 -12.96
N ILE A 404 -2.39 -7.70 -12.09
CA ILE A 404 -3.75 -7.35 -12.49
C ILE A 404 -3.96 -5.83 -12.39
N VAL A 405 -4.69 -5.27 -13.34
CA VAL A 405 -5.08 -3.87 -13.35
C VAL A 405 -6.32 -3.68 -12.47
N ILE A 406 -6.24 -2.70 -11.57
CA ILE A 406 -7.32 -2.17 -10.75
C ILE A 406 -7.52 -0.71 -11.16
N ARG A 407 -8.54 -0.49 -11.99
CA ARG A 407 -8.94 0.80 -12.53
C ARG A 407 -10.35 0.76 -13.11
N GLY A 408 -11.28 1.50 -12.52
CA GLY A 408 -12.57 1.81 -13.14
C GLY A 408 -12.38 2.80 -14.31
N ALA A 409 -13.31 2.78 -15.28
CA ALA A 409 -13.19 3.62 -16.48
C ALA A 409 -13.17 5.14 -16.21
N LYS A 410 -13.64 5.58 -15.03
CA LYS A 410 -13.66 6.97 -14.57
C LYS A 410 -12.46 7.34 -13.70
N ASP A 411 -11.62 6.37 -13.35
CA ASP A 411 -10.49 6.59 -12.47
C ASP A 411 -9.32 7.18 -13.25
N GLN A 412 -8.65 8.15 -12.64
CA GLN A 412 -7.50 8.83 -13.25
C GLN A 412 -6.19 8.05 -13.08
N ALA A 413 -6.10 7.26 -12.01
CA ALA A 413 -4.93 6.46 -11.70
C ALA A 413 -5.15 5.01 -12.12
N ALA A 414 -4.08 4.33 -12.53
CA ALA A 414 -4.07 2.88 -12.70
C ALA A 414 -3.30 2.24 -11.55
N THR A 415 -3.90 1.29 -10.85
CA THR A 415 -3.20 0.50 -9.83
C THR A 415 -2.92 -0.89 -10.38
N LEU A 416 -1.67 -1.33 -10.31
CA LEU A 416 -1.27 -2.70 -10.60
C LEU A 416 -1.11 -3.47 -9.29
N GLN A 417 -1.80 -4.59 -9.15
CA GLN A 417 -1.67 -5.46 -7.99
C GLN A 417 -0.89 -6.73 -8.35
N VAL A 418 0.21 -6.94 -7.62
CA VAL A 418 0.98 -8.18 -7.62
C VAL A 418 0.50 -9.03 -6.45
N ASN A 419 0.07 -10.25 -6.76
CA ASN A 419 -0.42 -11.22 -5.79
C ASN A 419 0.24 -12.56 -6.09
N SER A 420 1.35 -12.84 -5.40
CA SER A 420 2.21 -14.01 -5.60
C SER A 420 2.42 -14.75 -4.28
N ARG A 421 3.22 -15.84 -4.26
CA ARG A 421 3.54 -16.53 -3.00
C ARG A 421 4.46 -15.73 -2.08
N THR A 422 5.10 -14.69 -2.61
CA THR A 422 6.15 -13.93 -1.93
C THR A 422 5.84 -12.44 -1.84
N GLU A 423 4.78 -11.96 -2.51
CA GLU A 423 4.45 -10.55 -2.59
C GLU A 423 2.93 -10.36 -2.64
N HIS A 424 2.44 -9.37 -1.87
CA HIS A 424 1.09 -8.82 -2.01
C HIS A 424 1.17 -7.29 -1.95
N ILE A 425 1.48 -6.69 -3.11
CA ILE A 425 1.92 -5.30 -3.23
C ILE A 425 1.17 -4.61 -4.39
N ARG A 426 0.95 -3.30 -4.28
CA ARG A 426 0.33 -2.47 -5.30
C ARG A 426 1.26 -1.37 -5.76
N PHE A 427 1.19 -1.03 -7.05
CA PHE A 427 1.84 0.13 -7.64
C PHE A 427 0.81 1.02 -8.30
N ARG A 428 0.78 2.31 -7.98
CA ARG A 428 -0.17 3.26 -8.58
C ARG A 428 0.57 4.18 -9.54
N TYR A 429 -0.02 4.37 -10.72
CA TYR A 429 0.46 5.23 -11.78
C TYR A 429 -0.53 6.36 -11.98
N MET A 430 -0.06 7.61 -11.89
CA MET A 430 -0.89 8.80 -12.02
C MET A 430 -0.41 9.71 -13.16
N HIS A 431 -1.25 10.69 -13.50
CA HIS A 431 -1.02 11.74 -14.52
C HIS A 431 -0.95 11.29 -15.98
N MET A 432 -1.05 9.98 -16.24
CA MET A 432 -1.37 9.44 -17.57
C MET A 432 -2.76 9.88 -18.03
N ASN A 433 -3.01 9.92 -19.35
CA ASN A 433 -4.32 10.32 -19.89
C ASN A 433 -5.37 9.19 -19.69
N PRO A 434 -6.45 9.40 -18.92
CA PRO A 434 -7.45 8.36 -18.64
C PRO A 434 -8.20 7.88 -19.89
N HIS A 435 -8.42 8.75 -20.88
CA HIS A 435 -9.10 8.39 -22.13
C HIS A 435 -8.22 7.46 -22.97
N ALA A 436 -6.92 7.73 -23.04
CA ALA A 436 -5.96 6.85 -23.72
C ALA A 436 -5.84 5.50 -23.00
N MET A 437 -5.80 5.49 -21.67
CA MET A 437 -5.83 4.25 -20.88
C MET A 437 -7.10 3.43 -21.13
N ASN A 438 -8.27 4.08 -21.21
CA ASN A 438 -9.53 3.41 -21.55
C ASN A 438 -9.48 2.80 -22.95
N ALA A 439 -9.02 3.56 -23.95
CA ALA A 439 -8.90 3.09 -25.33
C ALA A 439 -7.94 1.89 -25.46
N ASN A 440 -6.89 1.86 -24.63
CA ASN A 440 -5.94 0.76 -24.58
C ASN A 440 -6.40 -0.40 -23.68
N GLY A 441 -7.58 -0.35 -23.07
CA GLY A 441 -8.12 -1.39 -22.21
C GLY A 441 -7.41 -1.54 -20.85
N VAL A 442 -6.79 -0.49 -20.32
CA VAL A 442 -6.20 -0.49 -18.96
C VAL A 442 -7.34 -0.30 -17.94
N LEU A 443 -8.08 -1.38 -17.71
CA LEU A 443 -9.31 -1.43 -16.91
C LEU A 443 -9.29 -2.64 -15.96
N ASN A 444 -10.18 -2.62 -14.97
CA ASN A 444 -10.37 -3.69 -13.98
C ASN A 444 -10.30 -5.09 -14.61
N GLY A 445 -9.46 -5.94 -14.02
CA GLY A 445 -9.38 -7.36 -14.37
C GLY A 445 -8.41 -7.71 -15.50
N ARG A 446 -7.90 -6.72 -16.24
CA ARG A 446 -6.85 -6.97 -17.25
C ARG A 446 -5.58 -7.45 -16.55
N ILE A 447 -4.97 -8.50 -17.08
CA ILE A 447 -3.62 -8.93 -16.71
C ILE A 447 -2.63 -8.24 -17.65
N VAL A 448 -1.57 -7.67 -17.09
CA VAL A 448 -0.44 -7.09 -17.83
C VAL A 448 0.85 -7.83 -17.48
N THR A 449 1.79 -7.87 -18.41
CA THR A 449 3.12 -8.44 -18.18
C THR A 449 4.14 -7.36 -17.84
N GLU A 450 5.18 -7.70 -17.07
CA GLU A 450 6.31 -6.81 -16.81
C GLU A 450 6.88 -6.23 -18.11
N GLY A 451 7.07 -4.91 -18.17
CA GLY A 451 7.57 -4.19 -19.35
C GLY A 451 6.50 -3.85 -20.40
N GLU A 452 5.27 -4.31 -20.26
CA GLU A 452 4.18 -3.96 -21.17
C GLU A 452 3.84 -2.47 -21.08
N LYS A 453 3.70 -1.78 -22.23
CA LYS A 453 3.29 -0.37 -22.26
C LYS A 453 1.83 -0.22 -21.81
N ILE A 454 1.63 0.47 -20.69
CA ILE A 454 0.31 0.77 -20.11
C ILE A 454 -0.11 2.23 -20.28
N GLY A 455 0.80 3.09 -20.74
CA GLY A 455 0.50 4.48 -21.03
C GLY A 455 1.71 5.29 -21.46
N VAL A 456 1.62 6.60 -21.29
CA VAL A 456 2.67 7.57 -21.58
C VAL A 456 2.71 8.63 -20.49
N ILE A 457 3.89 9.21 -20.28
CA ILE A 457 4.04 10.40 -19.44
C ILE A 457 3.12 11.50 -19.97
N SER A 458 2.40 12.15 -19.06
CA SER A 458 1.40 13.16 -19.37
C SER A 458 1.30 14.15 -18.21
N ASN A 459 0.34 15.05 -18.27
CA ASN A 459 0.11 16.13 -17.30
C ASN A 459 -1.36 16.21 -16.88
N TYR A 460 -2.04 15.05 -16.84
CA TYR A 460 -3.46 14.99 -16.52
C TYR A 460 -3.68 15.08 -15.00
N LEU A 461 -4.54 15.99 -14.56
CA LEU A 461 -5.04 16.04 -13.19
C LEU A 461 -6.41 16.70 -13.24
N ASP A 462 -7.46 15.91 -13.06
CA ASP A 462 -8.88 16.26 -13.30
C ASP A 462 -9.22 16.63 -14.75
N HIS A 463 -8.39 17.42 -15.41
CA HIS A 463 -8.44 17.79 -16.82
C HIS A 463 -7.03 17.71 -17.44
N PRO A 464 -6.91 17.73 -18.79
CA PRO A 464 -5.62 17.87 -19.47
C PRO A 464 -4.87 19.13 -19.00
N ALA A 465 -3.55 19.04 -18.86
CA ALA A 465 -2.71 20.12 -18.33
C ALA A 465 -3.06 20.63 -16.92
N GLY A 466 -3.70 19.80 -16.09
CA GLY A 466 -3.95 20.11 -14.69
C GLY A 466 -2.69 20.04 -13.80
N THR A 467 -1.60 19.45 -14.29
CA THR A 467 -0.30 19.40 -13.61
C THR A 467 0.86 19.58 -14.59
N SER A 468 2.11 19.33 -14.18
CA SER A 468 3.27 19.33 -15.08
C SER A 468 3.46 17.98 -15.78
N MET A 469 4.28 17.91 -16.84
CA MET A 469 4.60 16.63 -17.50
C MET A 469 5.50 15.76 -16.63
N HIS A 470 4.96 14.68 -16.06
CA HIS A 470 5.67 13.68 -15.26
C HIS A 470 4.79 12.44 -15.06
N LEU A 471 5.41 11.33 -14.63
CA LEU A 471 4.71 10.21 -14.02
C LEU A 471 4.77 10.38 -12.51
N HIS A 472 3.65 10.28 -11.82
CA HIS A 472 3.65 10.11 -10.36
C HIS A 472 3.43 8.63 -10.05
N PHE A 473 4.34 8.04 -9.29
CA PHE A 473 4.45 6.61 -9.07
C PHE A 473 4.49 6.28 -7.57
N ASP A 474 3.55 5.45 -7.13
CA ASP A 474 3.40 5.09 -5.72
C ASP A 474 3.56 3.59 -5.50
N ALA A 475 3.84 3.20 -4.26
CA ALA A 475 3.81 1.81 -3.80
C ALA A 475 2.94 1.66 -2.53
N GLN A 476 2.18 0.57 -2.46
CA GLN A 476 1.48 0.16 -1.23
C GLN A 476 1.75 -1.30 -0.89
N VAL A 477 1.99 -1.56 0.38
CA VAL A 477 2.11 -2.93 0.91
C VAL A 477 0.92 -3.28 1.79
N PHE A 478 0.52 -4.55 1.79
CA PHE A 478 -0.55 -5.01 2.66
C PHE A 478 -0.01 -5.39 4.06
N THR A 479 -0.54 -4.75 5.09
CA THR A 479 -0.27 -5.05 6.50
C THR A 479 -1.56 -5.50 7.19
N ARG A 480 -1.50 -5.77 8.50
CA ARG A 480 -2.70 -6.04 9.31
C ARG A 480 -3.69 -4.87 9.37
N ASP A 481 -3.28 -3.66 8.97
CA ASP A 481 -4.11 -2.45 8.90
C ASP A 481 -4.50 -2.07 7.46
N GLY A 482 -4.16 -2.91 6.49
CA GLY A 482 -4.56 -2.80 5.10
C GLY A 482 -3.43 -2.32 4.20
N TRP A 483 -3.78 -1.71 3.08
CA TRP A 483 -2.83 -1.15 2.13
C TRP A 483 -2.22 0.14 2.68
N ILE A 484 -0.91 0.16 2.93
CA ILE A 484 -0.18 1.30 3.49
C ILE A 484 0.74 1.88 2.43
N TRP A 485 0.74 3.21 2.27
CA TRP A 485 1.72 3.90 1.41
C TRP A 485 3.12 3.76 1.98
N VAL A 486 4.06 3.35 1.13
CA VAL A 486 5.49 3.24 1.45
C VAL A 486 6.31 4.06 0.45
N SER A 487 7.50 4.52 0.82
CA SER A 487 8.37 5.21 -0.13
C SER A 487 8.83 4.25 -1.23
N PRO A 488 8.55 4.53 -2.53
CA PRO A 488 9.09 3.72 -3.62
C PRO A 488 10.51 4.15 -4.01
N TYR A 489 11.10 5.17 -3.38
CA TYR A 489 12.35 5.79 -3.81
C TYR A 489 13.52 4.80 -3.95
N VAL A 490 13.83 4.03 -2.90
CA VAL A 490 14.94 3.05 -2.94
C VAL A 490 14.61 1.88 -3.87
N THR A 491 13.33 1.52 -3.99
CA THR A 491 12.86 0.54 -4.97
C THR A 491 13.13 1.02 -6.41
N LEU A 492 12.91 2.31 -6.69
CA LEU A 492 13.18 2.94 -7.98
C LEU A 492 14.68 3.05 -8.27
N VAL A 493 15.51 3.42 -7.29
CA VAL A 493 16.98 3.41 -7.45
C VAL A 493 17.45 2.02 -7.83
N SER A 494 17.07 1.00 -7.07
CA SER A 494 17.43 -0.40 -7.35
C SER A 494 16.97 -0.86 -8.74
N ALA A 495 15.76 -0.48 -9.17
CA ALA A 495 15.22 -0.79 -10.49
C ALA A 495 15.95 -0.06 -11.62
N TYR A 496 16.35 1.20 -11.39
CA TYR A 496 17.10 1.99 -12.37
C TYR A 496 18.52 1.46 -12.56
N GLU A 497 19.19 1.05 -11.47
CA GLU A 497 20.51 0.40 -11.56
C GLU A 497 20.47 -0.85 -12.43
N ARG A 498 19.43 -1.68 -12.28
CA ARG A 498 19.21 -2.85 -13.16
C ARG A 498 18.94 -2.43 -14.61
N LEU A 499 18.17 -1.37 -14.82
CA LEU A 499 17.87 -0.85 -16.16
C LEU A 499 19.14 -0.39 -16.89
N ILE A 500 20.00 0.37 -16.22
CA ILE A 500 21.25 0.89 -16.81
C ILE A 500 22.42 -0.08 -16.68
N ARG A 501 22.21 -1.24 -16.01
CA ARG A 501 23.21 -2.27 -15.72
C ARG A 501 24.43 -1.78 -14.94
N ALA A 502 24.27 -0.71 -14.16
CA ALA A 502 25.34 -0.08 -13.41
C ALA A 502 24.80 0.52 -12.10
N ARG A 503 25.61 0.44 -11.04
CA ARG A 503 25.31 0.94 -9.70
C ARG A 503 25.49 2.46 -9.64
N GLY A 504 24.50 3.16 -9.12
CA GLY A 504 24.61 4.58 -8.85
C GLY A 504 25.50 4.88 -7.66
N ARG A 505 25.91 6.14 -7.52
CA ARG A 505 26.62 6.63 -6.34
C ARG A 505 25.70 7.49 -5.49
N GLU A 506 25.47 7.06 -4.25
CA GLU A 506 24.83 7.92 -3.25
C GLU A 506 25.74 9.12 -2.94
N ILE A 507 25.20 10.33 -3.06
CA ILE A 507 25.84 11.55 -2.62
C ILE A 507 25.17 11.94 -1.30
N GLY A 508 25.96 12.13 -0.24
CA GLY A 508 25.46 12.39 1.11
C GLY A 508 24.43 13.53 1.22
N PRO A 509 23.76 13.64 2.38
CA PRO A 509 22.61 14.51 2.53
C PRO A 509 22.97 15.98 2.27
N GLU A 510 22.04 16.76 1.73
CA GLU A 510 22.22 18.21 1.69
C GLU A 510 22.10 18.78 3.11
N ILE A 511 23.22 19.19 3.68
CA ILE A 511 23.23 19.91 4.94
C ILE A 511 22.63 21.29 4.67
N ALA A 512 21.50 21.60 5.31
CA ALA A 512 20.98 22.95 5.34
C ALA A 512 22.06 23.85 5.96
N VAL A 513 22.74 24.64 5.13
CA VAL A 513 23.66 25.67 5.60
C VAL A 513 22.81 26.67 6.37
N THR A 514 22.74 26.53 7.69
CA THR A 514 22.50 27.69 8.53
C THR A 514 23.67 28.62 8.22
N ALA A 515 23.38 29.77 7.62
CA ALA A 515 24.32 30.87 7.69
C ALA A 515 24.53 31.11 9.19
N GLN A 516 25.62 30.58 9.73
CA GLN A 516 26.11 31.06 11.01
C GLN A 516 26.29 32.56 10.81
N PRO A 517 25.71 33.42 11.66
CA PRO A 517 26.17 34.79 11.68
C PRO A 517 27.63 34.69 12.11
N VAL A 518 28.54 34.84 11.14
CA VAL A 518 29.94 35.07 11.45
C VAL A 518 29.92 36.40 12.19
N ALA A 519 29.96 36.31 13.52
CA ALA A 519 30.18 37.46 14.38
C ALA A 519 31.59 37.96 14.05
N HIS A 520 31.69 38.84 13.05
CA HIS A 520 32.84 39.69 12.92
C HIS A 520 32.79 40.67 14.09
N ALA A 521 33.43 40.25 15.20
CA ALA A 521 33.85 41.18 16.23
C ALA A 521 34.97 42.04 15.62
N LEU A 522 34.66 43.30 15.34
CA LEU A 522 35.66 44.37 15.26
C LEU A 522 35.17 45.57 16.07
N PRO A 523 36.08 46.31 16.73
CA PRO A 523 35.77 47.18 17.86
C PRO A 523 35.27 48.55 17.44
N ASP A 524 34.56 49.19 18.37
CA ASP A 524 34.10 50.58 18.34
C ASP A 524 35.19 51.57 17.94
N ASP A 525 34.84 52.56 17.10
CA ASP A 525 34.77 53.97 17.54
C ASP A 525 34.47 54.96 16.38
N VAL A 526 33.81 56.06 16.78
CA VAL A 526 33.83 57.44 16.21
C VAL A 526 32.63 57.94 15.33
N LEU A 527 31.73 58.67 16.05
CA LEU A 527 31.06 59.97 15.75
C LEU A 527 29.90 60.11 14.71
N LYS A 528 28.65 60.11 15.22
CA LYS A 528 27.63 61.21 15.31
C LYS A 528 27.46 62.27 14.16
N PRO A 529 26.30 62.98 14.07
CA PRO A 529 24.91 62.58 13.80
C PRO A 529 24.22 63.50 12.72
N ASP A 530 22.98 63.20 12.28
CA ASP A 530 21.88 64.14 11.93
C ASP A 530 20.84 63.47 10.98
N LEU A 531 19.61 63.27 11.42
CA LEU A 531 18.42 64.16 11.33
C LEU A 531 17.77 64.20 9.94
N ARG A 532 16.61 63.51 9.82
CA ARG A 532 15.34 63.99 9.23
C ARG A 532 14.27 62.91 9.34
N GLU A 533 13.28 63.15 10.21
CA GLU A 533 11.85 63.32 9.86
C GLU A 533 11.16 62.03 9.38
N GLY A 534 10.13 61.46 10.03
CA GLY A 534 9.28 61.94 11.12
C GLY A 534 7.82 61.70 10.76
N SER A 535 7.16 60.80 11.51
CA SER A 535 5.71 60.69 11.79
C SER A 535 4.77 60.37 10.60
N SER A 536 3.68 59.61 10.71
CA SER A 536 2.73 59.29 11.79
C SER A 536 1.93 58.06 11.35
N GLY A 537 1.56 57.08 12.21
CA GLY A 537 0.33 57.08 13.04
C GLY A 537 -0.89 56.69 12.18
N GLU A 538 -1.84 55.82 12.55
CA GLU A 538 -2.32 55.34 13.84
C GLU A 538 -3.03 53.99 13.65
N ASP A 539 -3.04 53.22 14.74
CA ASP A 539 -3.93 52.08 14.98
C ASP A 539 -5.35 52.54 15.32
N ASN A 540 -6.35 51.81 14.82
CA ASN A 540 -7.47 51.27 15.60
C ASN A 540 -8.15 50.13 14.84
#